data_AF-A0A966ITZ6-F1
#
_entry.id   AF-A0A966ITZ6-F1
#
_cell.length_a   1.000
_cell.length_b   1.000
_cell.length_c   1.000
_cell.angle_alpha   90.00
_cell.angle_beta   90.00
_cell.angle_gamma   90.00
#
_symmetry.space_group_name_H-M   'P 1'
#
loop_
_entity.id
_entity.type
_entity.pdbx_description
1 polymer ?
#
loop_
_entity_poly.entity_id
_entity_poly.type
_entity_poly.pdbx_seq_one_letter_code
_entity_poly.pdbx_strand_id
1 'polypeptide(L)'
;MRWFSIAVCAKSILVSVLASKSRRSPLDSLSRTPYTCAALALLAVSIGASDVKARFISQVYFMSIIDYIAADQVMVGVVSSSKKQLIEQLAERGAVLTGISQRSLFEMIMRRERLGSTAIGDGIAIPHAVHGDLTRTIGIIAVLATPIDFDAADKKPVDIVCLVIGPQDADSDHLKCVSSVAKSLGDVAVRNQLRQAKTAEALLQSLAARSDVAA
;
A
#
# COMPACT_ATOMS: atom_id res chain seq x y z
N MET A 1 -6.10 9.03 42.04
CA MET A 1 -7.32 9.85 41.80
C MET A 1 -6.98 11.09 40.97
N ARG A 2 -6.64 10.94 39.68
CA ARG A 2 -6.23 12.06 38.81
C ARG A 2 -6.89 12.06 37.42
N TRP A 3 -7.87 11.16 37.22
CA TRP A 3 -8.57 10.97 35.94
C TRP A 3 -9.90 11.74 35.85
N PHE A 4 -10.36 12.37 36.94
CA PHE A 4 -11.63 13.12 36.94
C PHE A 4 -11.52 14.58 36.47
N SER A 5 -10.31 15.18 36.44
CA SER A 5 -10.14 16.60 36.02
C SER A 5 -9.97 16.81 34.51
N ILE A 6 -9.61 15.78 33.74
CA ILE A 6 -9.45 15.93 32.27
C ILE A 6 -10.82 15.91 31.56
N ALA A 7 -11.76 15.13 32.07
CA ALA A 7 -13.11 15.00 31.50
C ALA A 7 -13.95 16.28 31.62
N VAL A 8 -13.69 17.12 32.63
CA VAL A 8 -14.38 18.40 32.81
C VAL A 8 -13.82 19.47 31.86
N CYS A 9 -12.53 19.40 31.52
CA CYS A 9 -11.90 20.36 30.60
C CYS A 9 -12.34 20.16 29.14
N ALA A 10 -12.59 18.92 28.72
CA ALA A 10 -13.03 18.60 27.35
C ALA A 10 -14.46 19.07 27.05
N LYS A 11 -15.34 19.11 28.05
CA LYS A 11 -16.73 19.59 27.89
C LYS A 11 -16.80 21.10 27.68
N SER A 12 -15.93 21.88 28.32
CA SER A 12 -15.90 23.34 28.17
C SER A 12 -15.41 23.77 26.80
N ILE A 13 -14.42 23.08 26.23
CA ILE A 13 -13.89 23.39 24.88
C ILE A 13 -14.95 23.11 23.80
N LEU A 14 -15.73 22.02 23.94
CA LEU A 14 -16.76 21.65 22.98
C LEU A 14 -17.92 22.65 22.94
N VAL A 15 -18.29 23.24 24.09
CA VAL A 15 -19.36 24.25 24.17
C VAL A 15 -18.87 25.60 23.63
N SER A 16 -17.60 25.97 23.83
CA SER A 16 -17.04 27.23 23.30
C SER A 16 -16.91 27.24 21.78
N VAL A 17 -16.56 26.10 21.17
CA VAL A 17 -16.43 25.97 19.71
C VAL A 17 -17.80 26.05 19.02
N LEU A 18 -18.84 25.50 19.64
CA LEU A 18 -20.21 25.51 19.09
C LEU A 18 -20.96 26.84 19.29
N ALA A 19 -20.49 27.73 20.19
CA ALA A 19 -21.15 29.01 20.47
C ALA A 19 -20.63 30.19 19.64
N SER A 20 -19.54 30.06 18.89
CA SER A 20 -19.02 31.15 18.05
C SER A 20 -19.75 31.23 16.69
N LYS A 21 -20.82 32.03 16.64
CA LYS A 21 -21.45 32.46 15.38
C LYS A 21 -20.47 33.32 14.57
N SER A 22 -19.62 32.70 13.74
CA SER A 22 -18.90 33.43 12.69
C SER A 22 -18.91 32.61 11.39
N ARG A 23 -19.28 33.26 10.29
CA ARG A 23 -19.57 32.65 8.98
C ARG A 23 -18.31 32.29 8.18
N ARG A 24 -17.45 31.41 8.72
CA ARG A 24 -16.47 30.65 7.94
C ARG A 24 -16.37 29.24 8.53
N SER A 25 -16.42 28.22 7.67
CA SER A 25 -16.38 26.81 8.06
C SER A 25 -15.08 26.49 8.80
N PRO A 26 -15.13 26.01 10.07
CA PRO A 26 -13.93 25.67 10.85
C PRO A 26 -13.18 24.43 10.35
N LEU A 27 -13.71 23.73 9.34
CA LEU A 27 -13.24 22.41 8.90
C LEU A 27 -11.93 22.44 8.08
N ASP A 28 -11.52 23.59 7.55
CA ASP A 28 -10.34 23.67 6.68
C ASP A 28 -9.00 23.79 7.44
N SER A 29 -9.01 23.98 8.77
CA SER A 29 -7.79 24.25 9.55
C SER A 29 -7.36 23.14 10.52
N LEU A 30 -8.10 22.04 10.62
CA LEU A 30 -7.91 21.00 11.67
C LEU A 30 -7.51 19.60 11.15
N SER A 31 -7.15 19.48 9.88
CA SER A 31 -6.97 18.20 9.17
C SER A 31 -5.56 17.60 9.20
N ARG A 32 -4.66 18.01 10.11
CA ARG A 32 -3.25 17.55 10.04
C ARG A 32 -2.60 17.09 11.35
N THR A 33 -3.37 16.53 12.29
CA THR A 33 -2.76 15.80 13.41
C THR A 33 -3.44 14.45 13.64
N PRO A 34 -2.69 13.39 13.99
CA PRO A 34 -3.25 12.05 14.21
C PRO A 34 -4.30 12.00 15.34
N TYR A 35 -4.29 12.99 16.24
CA TYR A 35 -5.21 13.08 17.38
C TYR A 35 -6.61 13.60 17.02
N THR A 36 -6.75 14.42 15.98
CA THR A 36 -8.07 14.93 15.55
C THR A 36 -8.89 13.88 14.79
N CYS A 37 -8.24 12.98 14.05
CA CYS A 37 -8.90 11.82 13.43
C CYS A 37 -9.46 10.83 14.46
N ALA A 38 -8.72 10.54 15.53
CA ALA A 38 -9.18 9.63 16.58
C ALA A 38 -10.43 10.17 17.33
N ALA A 39 -10.49 11.48 17.57
CA ALA A 39 -11.64 12.13 18.20
C ALA A 39 -12.89 12.16 17.30
N LEU A 40 -12.71 12.36 15.98
CA LEU A 40 -13.79 12.28 14.99
C LEU A 40 -14.32 10.84 14.82
N ALA A 41 -13.45 9.84 14.87
CA ALA A 41 -13.84 8.43 14.82
C ALA A 41 -14.71 8.02 16.02
N LEU A 42 -14.38 8.49 17.24
CA LEU A 42 -15.19 8.25 18.44
C LEU A 42 -16.56 8.96 18.39
N LEU A 43 -16.65 10.12 17.74
CA LEU A 43 -17.93 10.82 17.51
C LEU A 43 -18.81 10.09 16.49
N ALA A 44 -18.22 9.53 15.41
CA ALA A 44 -18.95 8.76 14.41
C ALA A 44 -19.53 7.44 14.95
N VAL A 45 -18.89 6.83 15.97
CA VAL A 45 -19.41 5.64 16.68
C VAL A 45 -20.79 5.89 17.31
N SER A 46 -21.12 7.15 17.60
CA SER A 46 -22.38 7.52 18.27
C SER A 46 -23.60 7.63 17.34
N ILE A 47 -23.43 7.62 16.01
CA ILE A 47 -24.49 8.04 15.06
C ILE A 47 -25.19 6.87 14.34
N GLY A 48 -24.80 5.61 14.60
CA GLY A 48 -25.64 4.44 14.24
C GLY A 48 -25.97 4.23 12.75
N ALA A 49 -25.32 4.94 11.81
CA ALA A 49 -25.52 4.74 10.38
C ALA A 49 -24.54 3.68 9.84
N SER A 50 -25.06 2.50 9.51
CA SER A 50 -24.29 1.33 9.05
C SER A 50 -23.41 1.63 7.83
N ASP A 51 -23.91 2.43 6.88
CA ASP A 51 -23.16 2.79 5.67
C ASP A 51 -22.08 3.85 5.91
N VAL A 52 -22.31 4.78 6.84
CA VAL A 52 -21.30 5.78 7.22
C VAL A 52 -20.18 5.09 8.00
N LYS A 53 -20.49 4.09 8.83
CA LYS A 53 -19.50 3.29 9.55
C LYS A 53 -18.58 2.51 8.60
N ALA A 54 -19.14 1.90 7.55
CA ALA A 54 -18.34 1.20 6.53
C ALA A 54 -17.46 2.15 5.71
N ARG A 55 -18.01 3.29 5.27
CA ARG A 55 -17.25 4.31 4.51
C ARG A 55 -16.19 5.00 5.35
N PHE A 56 -16.47 5.29 6.62
CA PHE A 56 -15.51 5.93 7.54
C PHE A 56 -14.42 4.96 8.02
N ILE A 57 -14.74 3.68 8.26
CA ILE A 57 -13.72 2.65 8.53
C ILE A 57 -12.86 2.43 7.30
N SER A 58 -13.45 2.41 6.09
CA SER A 58 -12.70 2.32 4.84
C SER A 58 -11.80 3.54 4.64
N GLN A 59 -12.27 4.76 4.92
CA GLN A 59 -11.46 5.99 4.78
C GLN A 59 -10.31 6.10 5.80
N VAL A 60 -10.48 5.52 7.00
CA VAL A 60 -9.50 5.61 8.11
C VAL A 60 -8.51 4.42 8.13
N TYR A 61 -8.83 3.30 7.46
CA TYR A 61 -7.97 2.11 7.37
C TYR A 61 -7.55 1.73 5.94
N PHE A 62 -7.74 2.61 4.95
CA PHE A 62 -7.20 2.37 3.61
C PHE A 62 -5.68 2.56 3.63
N MET A 63 -4.93 1.49 3.91
CA MET A 63 -3.50 1.48 3.63
C MET A 63 -3.29 1.53 2.12
N SER A 64 -2.75 2.65 1.66
CA SER A 64 -2.38 2.86 0.29
C SER A 64 -1.14 2.05 -0.04
N ILE A 65 -0.98 1.68 -1.32
CA ILE A 65 0.24 1.02 -1.80
C ILE A 65 1.51 1.80 -1.41
N ILE A 66 1.43 3.14 -1.35
CA ILE A 66 2.56 4.01 -0.99
C ILE A 66 3.01 3.85 0.46
N ASP A 67 2.18 3.29 1.34
CA ASP A 67 2.54 3.01 2.73
C ASP A 67 3.56 1.85 2.84
N TYR A 68 3.67 1.06 1.76
CA TYR A 68 4.55 -0.11 1.68
C TYR A 68 5.69 0.02 0.68
N ILE A 69 5.72 1.10 -0.12
CA ILE A 69 6.69 1.31 -1.21
C ILE A 69 7.36 2.67 -1.04
N ALA A 70 8.63 2.65 -0.63
CA ALA A 70 9.52 3.80 -0.57
C ALA A 70 10.41 3.90 -1.82
N ALA A 71 11.16 5.00 -1.96
CA ALA A 71 11.99 5.26 -3.15
C ALA A 71 13.07 4.21 -3.41
N ASP A 72 13.65 3.66 -2.34
CA ASP A 72 14.59 2.53 -2.39
C ASP A 72 13.91 1.20 -2.71
N GLN A 73 12.59 1.17 -2.93
CA GLN A 73 11.83 -0.03 -3.27
C GLN A 73 11.33 0.02 -4.71
N VAL A 74 11.85 0.96 -5.51
CA VAL A 74 11.47 1.16 -6.91
C VAL A 74 12.62 0.78 -7.83
N MET A 75 12.32 0.02 -8.87
CA MET A 75 13.25 -0.40 -9.92
C MET A 75 12.68 0.00 -11.28
N VAL A 76 13.36 0.90 -11.99
CA VAL A 76 12.90 1.39 -13.30
C VAL A 76 13.81 0.86 -14.41
N GLY A 77 13.21 0.43 -15.52
CA GLY A 77 13.95 -0.05 -16.69
C GLY A 77 14.69 -1.35 -16.43
N VAL A 78 14.12 -2.25 -15.62
CA VAL A 78 14.74 -3.52 -15.28
C VAL A 78 14.90 -4.36 -16.54
N VAL A 79 16.13 -4.80 -16.83
CA VAL A 79 16.42 -5.70 -17.94
C VAL A 79 16.43 -7.12 -17.41
N SER A 80 15.53 -7.95 -17.93
CA SER A 80 15.50 -9.38 -17.64
C SER A 80 15.10 -10.15 -18.88
N SER A 81 15.72 -11.33 -19.06
CA SER A 81 15.45 -12.25 -20.16
C SER A 81 14.47 -13.36 -19.78
N SER A 82 14.17 -13.54 -18.49
CA SER A 82 13.31 -14.62 -18.01
C SER A 82 12.65 -14.29 -16.67
N LYS A 83 11.56 -15.00 -16.37
CA LYS A 83 10.90 -14.98 -15.06
C LYS A 83 11.88 -15.24 -13.91
N LYS A 84 12.73 -16.27 -14.07
CA LYS A 84 13.71 -16.65 -13.04
C LYS A 84 14.70 -15.51 -12.76
N GLN A 85 15.28 -14.93 -13.82
CA GLN A 85 16.23 -13.82 -13.68
C GLN A 85 15.57 -12.58 -13.06
N LEU A 86 14.29 -12.31 -13.37
CA LEU A 86 13.57 -11.21 -12.72
C LEU A 86 13.40 -11.47 -11.23
N ILE A 87 13.02 -12.69 -10.84
CA ILE A 87 12.87 -13.06 -9.43
C ILE A 87 14.22 -13.04 -8.69
N GLU A 88 15.32 -13.39 -9.33
CA GLU A 88 16.68 -13.26 -8.77
C GLU A 88 17.03 -11.80 -8.45
N GLN A 89 16.73 -10.86 -9.36
CA GLN A 89 16.94 -9.42 -9.16
C GLN A 89 16.02 -8.83 -8.07
N LEU A 90 14.75 -9.26 -8.04
CA LEU A 90 13.82 -8.87 -6.99
C LEU A 90 14.26 -9.37 -5.61
N ALA A 91 14.76 -10.61 -5.53
CA ALA A 91 15.31 -11.18 -4.30
C ALA A 91 16.59 -10.47 -3.85
N GLU A 92 17.46 -10.04 -4.78
CA GLU A 92 18.64 -9.24 -4.48
C GLU A 92 18.23 -7.90 -3.84
N ARG A 93 17.27 -7.19 -4.44
CA ARG A 93 16.76 -5.94 -3.88
C ARG A 93 16.10 -6.16 -2.52
N GLY A 94 15.29 -7.20 -2.40
CA GLY A 94 14.65 -7.57 -1.13
C GLY A 94 15.65 -7.89 -0.03
N ALA A 95 16.79 -8.51 -0.36
CA ALA A 95 17.83 -8.83 0.61
C ALA A 95 18.44 -7.57 1.22
N VAL A 96 18.71 -6.55 0.40
CA VAL A 96 19.21 -5.25 0.86
C VAL A 96 18.22 -4.57 1.81
N LEU A 97 16.92 -4.64 1.52
CA LEU A 97 15.87 -3.97 2.28
C LEU A 97 15.49 -4.69 3.59
N THR A 98 15.63 -6.00 3.62
CA THR A 98 15.16 -6.85 4.74
C THR A 98 16.28 -7.39 5.61
N GLY A 99 17.51 -7.46 5.11
CA GLY A 99 18.61 -8.19 5.75
C GLY A 99 18.53 -9.72 5.61
N ILE A 100 17.48 -10.25 4.96
CA ILE A 100 17.33 -11.69 4.69
C ILE A 100 18.25 -12.06 3.51
N SER A 101 18.85 -13.25 3.54
CA SER A 101 19.68 -13.70 2.42
C SER A 101 18.91 -13.73 1.09
N GLN A 102 19.55 -13.24 0.02
CA GLN A 102 18.99 -13.28 -1.34
C GLN A 102 18.54 -14.69 -1.73
N ARG A 103 19.33 -15.71 -1.38
CA ARG A 103 19.01 -17.11 -1.67
C ARG A 103 17.69 -17.53 -1.02
N SER A 104 17.50 -17.22 0.26
CA SER A 104 16.27 -17.55 0.99
C SER A 104 15.06 -16.87 0.36
N LEU A 105 15.14 -15.57 0.08
CA LEU A 105 14.06 -14.83 -0.59
C LEU A 105 13.74 -15.41 -1.96
N PHE A 106 14.75 -15.68 -2.78
CA PHE A 106 14.59 -16.29 -4.09
C PHE A 106 13.85 -17.63 -4.00
N GLU A 107 14.31 -18.54 -3.13
CA GLU A 107 13.70 -19.86 -2.95
C GLU A 107 12.24 -19.75 -2.50
N MET A 108 11.92 -18.82 -1.60
CA MET A 108 10.56 -18.59 -1.11
C MET A 108 9.62 -18.03 -2.18
N ILE A 109 10.07 -17.02 -2.94
CA ILE A 109 9.29 -16.42 -4.02
C ILE A 109 9.06 -17.47 -5.12
N MET A 110 10.11 -18.18 -5.54
CA MET A 110 10.00 -19.25 -6.53
C MET A 110 9.11 -20.39 -6.06
N ARG A 111 9.15 -20.77 -4.78
CA ARG A 111 8.26 -21.79 -4.22
C ARG A 111 6.80 -21.38 -4.37
N ARG A 112 6.45 -20.13 -4.10
CA ARG A 112 5.08 -19.63 -4.29
C ARG A 112 4.70 -19.59 -5.77
N GLU A 113 5.59 -19.11 -6.63
CA GLU A 113 5.36 -19.01 -8.08
C GLU A 113 5.12 -20.37 -8.74
N ARG A 114 5.78 -21.43 -8.25
CA ARG A 114 5.58 -22.81 -8.74
C ARG A 114 4.21 -23.40 -8.44
N LEU A 115 3.49 -22.89 -7.44
CA LEU A 115 2.11 -23.33 -7.15
C LEU A 115 1.12 -22.81 -8.21
N GLY A 116 1.53 -21.79 -8.97
CA GLY A 116 0.73 -21.14 -10.00
C GLY A 116 1.24 -19.73 -10.19
N SER A 117 1.25 -19.28 -11.45
CA SER A 117 1.73 -17.95 -11.83
C SER A 117 1.07 -16.87 -10.99
N THR A 118 1.88 -15.93 -10.51
CA THR A 118 1.38 -14.73 -9.80
C THR A 118 1.10 -13.57 -10.76
N ALA A 119 1.17 -13.79 -12.07
CA ALA A 119 0.65 -12.85 -13.06
C ALA A 119 -0.87 -12.77 -12.97
N ILE A 120 -1.39 -11.56 -12.82
CA ILE A 120 -2.83 -11.29 -12.71
C ILE A 120 -3.46 -10.79 -14.02
N GLY A 121 -2.65 -10.70 -15.08
CA GLY A 121 -3.03 -10.21 -16.40
C GLY A 121 -2.65 -8.75 -16.65
N ASP A 122 -2.92 -8.27 -17.86
CA ASP A 122 -2.67 -6.88 -18.30
C ASP A 122 -1.21 -6.39 -18.16
N GLY A 123 -0.28 -7.34 -18.20
CA GLY A 123 1.15 -7.09 -18.05
C GLY A 123 1.61 -6.94 -16.60
N ILE A 124 0.82 -7.40 -15.62
CA ILE A 124 1.12 -7.28 -14.19
C ILE A 124 1.41 -8.64 -13.56
N ALA A 125 2.42 -8.69 -12.70
CA ALA A 125 2.60 -9.77 -11.73
C ALA A 125 2.76 -9.25 -10.29
N ILE A 126 2.27 -10.04 -9.34
CA ILE A 126 2.42 -9.76 -7.90
C ILE A 126 3.03 -10.98 -7.18
N PRO A 127 4.32 -11.28 -7.42
CA PRO A 127 5.03 -12.28 -6.65
C PRO A 127 4.96 -11.92 -5.16
N HIS A 128 4.78 -12.90 -4.29
CA HIS A 128 4.69 -12.64 -2.86
C HIS A 128 5.25 -13.80 -2.04
N ALA A 129 5.77 -13.47 -0.86
CA ALA A 129 6.33 -14.43 0.08
C ALA A 129 6.13 -13.95 1.52
N VAL A 130 6.27 -14.89 2.47
CA VAL A 130 6.21 -14.59 3.90
C VAL A 130 7.45 -15.11 4.60
N HIS A 131 8.04 -14.32 5.51
CA HIS A 131 9.24 -14.70 6.26
C HIS A 131 9.03 -14.47 7.77
N GLY A 132 9.42 -15.44 8.60
CA GLY A 132 9.23 -15.39 10.05
C GLY A 132 9.99 -14.24 10.74
N ASP A 133 11.18 -13.89 10.24
CA ASP A 133 12.00 -12.82 10.82
C ASP A 133 11.53 -11.39 10.47
N LEU A 134 10.51 -11.24 9.63
CA LEU A 134 9.97 -9.92 9.30
C LEU A 134 8.91 -9.49 10.30
N THR A 135 8.98 -8.23 10.72
CA THR A 135 7.98 -7.59 11.59
C THR A 135 7.07 -6.63 10.83
N ARG A 136 7.40 -6.32 9.57
CA ARG A 136 6.65 -5.42 8.70
C ARG A 136 6.59 -5.94 7.28
N THR A 137 5.54 -5.55 6.57
CA THR A 137 5.41 -5.77 5.13
C THR A 137 6.25 -4.77 4.35
N ILE A 138 6.86 -5.24 3.27
CA ILE A 138 7.63 -4.47 2.30
C ILE A 138 7.10 -4.79 0.89
N GLY A 139 6.86 -3.76 0.09
CA GLY A 139 6.60 -3.88 -1.34
C GLY A 139 7.80 -3.42 -2.15
N ILE A 140 8.10 -4.08 -3.27
CA ILE A 140 9.09 -3.63 -4.26
C ILE A 140 8.41 -3.59 -5.61
N ILE A 141 8.40 -2.42 -6.26
CA ILE A 141 7.83 -2.27 -7.60
C ILE A 141 8.93 -2.15 -8.65
N ALA A 142 8.79 -2.93 -9.71
CA ALA A 142 9.69 -2.97 -10.84
C ALA A 142 8.91 -2.73 -12.13
N VAL A 143 9.39 -1.82 -12.96
CA VAL A 143 8.94 -1.64 -14.35
C VAL A 143 10.07 -2.09 -15.26
N LEU A 144 9.79 -3.08 -16.11
CA LEU A 144 10.78 -3.68 -16.99
C LEU A 144 10.99 -2.83 -18.25
N ALA A 145 12.21 -2.84 -18.76
CA ALA A 145 12.54 -2.23 -20.05
C ALA A 145 11.94 -3.00 -21.23
N THR A 146 11.76 -4.32 -21.08
CA THR A 146 11.15 -5.18 -22.08
C THR A 146 10.23 -6.18 -21.39
N PRO A 147 8.96 -6.32 -21.81
CA PRO A 147 8.06 -7.31 -21.23
C PRO A 147 8.59 -8.73 -21.38
N ILE A 148 8.38 -9.58 -20.37
CA ILE A 148 8.83 -10.98 -20.38
C ILE A 148 7.66 -11.95 -20.25
N ASP A 149 7.83 -13.16 -20.75
CA ASP A 149 6.87 -14.24 -20.44
C ASP A 149 6.89 -14.54 -18.94
N PHE A 150 5.71 -14.50 -18.34
CA PHE A 150 5.48 -14.76 -16.93
C PHE A 150 4.40 -15.82 -16.71
N ASP A 151 4.11 -16.67 -17.70
CA ASP A 151 3.07 -17.71 -17.63
C ASP A 151 1.69 -17.13 -17.24
N ALA A 152 1.37 -15.93 -17.71
CA ALA A 152 0.09 -15.29 -17.41
C ALA A 152 -1.08 -16.06 -18.03
N ALA A 153 -2.22 -16.09 -17.33
CA ALA A 153 -3.42 -16.78 -17.82
C ALA A 153 -3.97 -16.16 -19.11
N ASP A 154 -3.86 -14.84 -19.26
CA ASP A 154 -4.25 -14.07 -20.45
C ASP A 154 -3.21 -14.11 -21.59
N LYS A 155 -2.09 -14.83 -21.39
CA LYS A 155 -0.97 -14.97 -22.33
C LYS A 155 -0.27 -13.66 -22.69
N LYS A 156 -0.52 -12.57 -21.93
CA LYS A 156 0.22 -11.31 -22.13
C LYS A 156 1.54 -11.37 -21.37
N PRO A 157 2.64 -10.84 -21.95
CA PRO A 157 3.89 -10.71 -21.23
C PRO A 157 3.78 -9.64 -20.14
N VAL A 158 4.58 -9.77 -19.09
CA VAL A 158 4.58 -8.90 -17.91
C VAL A 158 5.68 -7.86 -18.00
N ASP A 159 5.32 -6.61 -17.71
CA ASP A 159 6.24 -5.47 -17.67
C ASP A 159 6.16 -4.66 -16.37
N ILE A 160 5.12 -4.85 -15.56
CA ILE A 160 4.99 -4.27 -14.23
C ILE A 160 4.96 -5.41 -13.21
N VAL A 161 5.90 -5.39 -12.26
CA VAL A 161 5.95 -6.40 -11.20
C VAL A 161 5.99 -5.72 -9.84
N CYS A 162 5.15 -6.17 -8.92
CA CYS A 162 5.18 -5.71 -7.54
C CYS A 162 5.40 -6.90 -6.60
N LEU A 163 6.62 -7.08 -6.11
CA LEU A 163 6.92 -8.07 -5.08
C LEU A 163 6.36 -7.60 -3.74
N VAL A 164 5.70 -8.48 -2.99
CA VAL A 164 5.28 -8.22 -1.60
C VAL A 164 5.87 -9.27 -0.66
N ILE A 165 6.60 -8.83 0.37
CA ILE A 165 7.16 -9.72 1.39
C ILE A 165 6.66 -9.25 2.75
N GLY A 166 6.14 -10.15 3.57
CA GLY A 166 5.66 -9.79 4.91
C GLY A 166 5.84 -10.90 5.95
N PRO A 167 5.33 -10.68 7.17
CA PRO A 167 5.39 -11.65 8.26
C PRO A 167 4.52 -12.88 7.97
N GLN A 168 4.81 -13.99 8.65
CA GLN A 168 4.14 -15.29 8.48
C GLN A 168 2.71 -15.35 9.07
N ASP A 169 2.26 -14.36 9.82
CA ASP A 169 0.98 -14.38 10.54
C ASP A 169 -0.27 -14.30 9.63
N ALA A 170 -1.41 -14.86 10.07
CA ALA A 170 -2.61 -15.04 9.23
C ALA A 170 -3.46 -13.76 8.98
N ASP A 171 -3.36 -12.74 9.85
CA ASP A 171 -4.06 -11.45 9.71
C ASP A 171 -3.17 -10.33 9.14
N SER A 172 -2.04 -10.72 8.57
CA SER A 172 -0.93 -9.82 8.37
C SER A 172 -1.18 -8.81 7.26
N ASP A 173 -0.60 -7.63 7.47
CA ASP A 173 -0.65 -6.49 6.56
C ASP A 173 -0.15 -6.81 5.15
N HIS A 174 0.49 -7.96 4.92
CA HIS A 174 0.91 -8.38 3.58
C HIS A 174 -0.26 -8.68 2.65
N LEU A 175 -1.33 -9.35 3.10
CA LEU A 175 -2.49 -9.61 2.23
C LEU A 175 -3.23 -8.31 1.91
N LYS A 176 -3.28 -7.38 2.88
CA LYS A 176 -3.80 -6.04 2.66
C LYS A 176 -2.96 -5.29 1.62
N CYS A 177 -1.64 -5.38 1.72
CA CYS A 177 -0.71 -4.82 0.75
C CYS A 177 -0.94 -5.43 -0.65
N VAL A 178 -0.99 -6.76 -0.78
CA VAL A 178 -1.27 -7.44 -2.06
C VAL A 178 -2.60 -6.98 -2.65
N SER A 179 -3.66 -6.87 -1.84
CA SER A 179 -4.96 -6.36 -2.30
C SER A 179 -4.89 -4.90 -2.74
N SER A 180 -4.19 -4.06 -1.99
CA SER A 180 -3.97 -2.64 -2.31
C SER A 180 -3.22 -2.49 -3.63
N VAL A 181 -2.13 -3.24 -3.82
CA VAL A 181 -1.36 -3.32 -5.06
C VAL A 181 -2.24 -3.74 -6.23
N ALA A 182 -2.99 -4.84 -6.11
CA ALA A 182 -3.84 -5.33 -7.18
C ALA A 182 -4.91 -4.31 -7.59
N LYS A 183 -5.50 -3.58 -6.62
CA LYS A 183 -6.47 -2.51 -6.87
C LYS A 183 -5.82 -1.32 -7.59
N SER A 184 -4.69 -0.82 -7.10
CA SER A 184 -3.98 0.31 -7.70
C SER A 184 -3.53 -0.01 -9.13
N LEU A 185 -2.96 -1.21 -9.34
CA LEU A 185 -2.50 -1.64 -10.67
C LEU A 185 -3.66 -2.06 -11.59
N GLY A 186 -4.84 -2.36 -11.04
CA GLY A 186 -6.07 -2.58 -11.80
C GLY A 186 -6.53 -1.37 -12.61
N ASP A 187 -6.07 -0.17 -12.27
CA ASP A 187 -6.37 1.05 -13.01
C ASP A 187 -5.47 1.24 -14.24
N VAL A 188 -6.10 1.38 -15.41
CA VAL A 188 -5.40 1.55 -16.71
C VAL A 188 -4.56 2.83 -16.74
N ALA A 189 -5.04 3.93 -16.19
CA ALA A 189 -4.31 5.20 -16.19
C ALA A 189 -3.04 5.09 -15.33
N VAL A 190 -3.13 4.44 -14.16
CA VAL A 190 -1.96 4.15 -13.31
C VAL A 190 -0.96 3.30 -14.07
N ARG A 191 -1.38 2.18 -14.68
CA ARG A 191 -0.47 1.33 -15.48
C ARG A 191 0.24 2.10 -16.57
N ASN A 192 -0.47 2.97 -17.29
CA ASN A 192 0.10 3.75 -18.37
C ASN A 192 1.12 4.77 -17.86
N GLN A 193 0.85 5.42 -16.72
CA GLN A 193 1.81 6.33 -16.08
C GLN A 193 3.06 5.59 -15.59
N LEU A 194 2.90 4.42 -14.95
CA LEU A 194 4.02 3.58 -14.52
C LEU A 194 4.93 3.19 -15.68
N ARG A 195 4.37 2.82 -16.83
CA ARG A 195 5.13 2.48 -18.05
C ARG A 195 5.89 3.66 -18.66
N GLN A 196 5.45 4.89 -18.39
CA GLN A 196 6.11 6.11 -18.87
C GLN A 196 7.13 6.65 -17.86
N ALA A 197 7.11 6.20 -16.61
CA ALA A 197 7.99 6.66 -15.57
C ALA A 197 9.45 6.26 -15.88
N LYS A 198 10.34 7.26 -15.92
CA LYS A 198 11.77 7.08 -16.16
C LYS A 198 12.63 7.16 -14.90
N THR A 199 12.03 7.56 -13.78
CA THR A 199 12.71 7.69 -12.48
C THR A 199 11.84 7.12 -11.37
N ALA A 200 12.47 6.79 -10.25
CA ALA A 200 11.78 6.25 -9.08
C ALA A 200 10.74 7.24 -8.54
N GLU A 201 11.07 8.53 -8.55
CA GLU A 201 10.19 9.61 -8.07
C GLU A 201 8.94 9.74 -8.94
N ALA A 202 9.10 9.72 -10.28
CA ALA A 202 7.97 9.78 -11.20
C ALA A 202 7.04 8.56 -11.05
N LEU A 203 7.63 7.39 -10.80
CA LEU A 203 6.89 6.16 -10.55
C LEU A 203 6.08 6.26 -9.25
N LEU A 204 6.70 6.70 -8.14
CA LEU A 204 6.00 6.92 -6.87
C LEU A 204 4.89 7.95 -6.98
N GLN A 205 5.10 9.05 -7.71
CA GLN A 205 4.06 10.05 -7.97
C GLN A 205 2.85 9.46 -8.70
N SER A 206 3.09 8.57 -9.67
CA SER A 206 2.04 7.87 -10.41
C SER A 206 1.20 6.95 -9.50
N LEU A 207 1.81 6.36 -8.47
CA LEU A 207 1.10 5.59 -7.45
C LEU A 207 0.35 6.48 -6.45
N ALA A 208 0.94 7.62 -6.09
CA ALA A 208 0.39 8.54 -5.09
C ALA A 208 -0.85 9.28 -5.59
N ALA A 209 -0.87 9.71 -6.85
CA ALA A 209 -1.95 10.52 -7.47
C ALA A 209 -3.32 9.83 -7.57
N ARG A 210 -3.46 8.60 -7.06
CA ARG A 210 -4.73 7.90 -6.89
C ARG A 210 -5.04 7.49 -5.45
N SER A 211 -4.05 7.51 -4.57
CA SER A 211 -4.27 7.22 -3.14
C SER A 211 -5.12 8.27 -2.43
N ASP A 212 -5.22 9.44 -3.04
CA ASP A 212 -6.00 10.63 -2.69
C ASP A 212 -7.37 10.70 -3.41
N VAL A 213 -7.57 9.97 -4.51
CA VAL A 213 -8.79 10.01 -5.35
C VAL A 213 -9.81 8.92 -4.98
N ALA A 214 -9.44 7.99 -4.10
CA ALA A 214 -10.40 7.08 -3.46
C ALA A 214 -11.14 7.78 -2.31
N ALA A 215 -12.02 8.74 -2.64
CA ALA A 215 -12.96 9.38 -1.71
C ALA A 215 -14.36 9.48 -2.34
#